data_AF-A0A9P6TQX0-F1
#
_entry.id   AF-A0A9P6TQX0-F1
#
_cell.length_a   1.000
_cell.length_b   1.000
_cell.length_c   1.000
_cell.angle_alpha   90.00
_cell.angle_beta   90.00
_cell.angle_gamma   90.00
#
_symmetry.space_group_name_H-M   'P 1'
#
loop_
_entity.id
_entity.type
_entity.pdbx_description
1 polymer ?
#
loop_
_entity_poly.entity_id
_entity_poly.type
_entity_poly.pdbx_seq_one_letter_code
_entity_poly.pdbx_strand_id
1 'polypeptide(L)'
;MLQTPNSTIDAAMSKLSTFMLQGWVMTDESCRVPECFVPIMRSKDGSIRFCVTHDPLPTSSSAGKPSQSKHELPDVPTSTVTSNSSKLTAPSSDIPTTTPLNEVSDDEELRIRRERREQSSRASQLIGQKLLQRWTLLNDTCPNEKCYAVPLMRNPSTKHMFCVICEQTYVTEQEMEQVVKMEQPVDTGLRQNEIAHTANSERKEDRRKRQKISSQNSISESYSKTISTTHESATSSTKNLPMTRHMSMNLADTLDTNSVIQTLSRKMHELERVADLTTDPSKLTEIFKAIQACAGAIQACIDVEGVYSRNISTTNV
;
A
#
# COMPACT_ATOMS: atom_id res chain seq x y z
N MET A 1 -51.46 -20.71 -18.11
CA MET A 1 -50.63 -19.49 -17.99
C MET A 1 -49.20 -19.96 -17.79
N LEU A 2 -48.27 -19.55 -18.65
CA LEU A 2 -46.86 -19.91 -18.53
C LEU A 2 -46.22 -18.98 -17.47
N GLN A 3 -45.80 -19.53 -16.34
CA GLN A 3 -44.99 -18.79 -15.37
C GLN A 3 -43.62 -18.53 -15.99
N THR A 4 -43.22 -17.26 -16.07
CA THR A 4 -41.93 -16.87 -16.64
C THR A 4 -40.81 -17.18 -15.64
N PRO A 5 -39.69 -17.81 -16.08
CA PRO A 5 -38.68 -18.34 -15.17
C PRO A 5 -37.97 -17.27 -14.31
N ASN A 6 -37.88 -16.02 -14.78
CA ASN A 6 -37.27 -14.91 -14.01
C ASN A 6 -37.93 -14.69 -12.64
N SER A 7 -39.25 -14.85 -12.54
CA SER A 7 -40.01 -14.55 -11.31
C SER A 7 -39.55 -15.36 -10.08
N THR A 8 -38.96 -16.54 -10.30
CA THR A 8 -38.45 -17.40 -9.22
C THR A 8 -37.09 -16.93 -8.71
N ILE A 9 -36.27 -16.33 -9.59
CA ILE A 9 -34.94 -15.82 -9.24
C ILE A 9 -35.06 -14.54 -8.41
N ASP A 10 -35.93 -13.61 -8.82
CA ASP A 10 -36.18 -12.35 -8.08
C ASP A 10 -36.69 -12.63 -6.65
N ALA A 11 -37.59 -13.61 -6.51
CA ALA A 11 -38.08 -14.07 -5.22
C ALA A 11 -36.98 -14.72 -4.36
N ALA A 12 -36.02 -15.44 -4.95
CA ALA A 12 -34.86 -15.97 -4.25
C ALA A 12 -33.94 -14.85 -3.74
N MET A 13 -33.63 -13.87 -4.59
CA MET A 13 -32.77 -12.72 -4.24
C MET A 13 -33.36 -11.87 -3.11
N SER A 14 -34.68 -11.65 -3.10
CA SER A 14 -35.39 -10.95 -2.02
C SER A 14 -35.31 -11.69 -0.68
N LYS A 15 -35.37 -13.03 -0.70
CA LYS A 15 -35.15 -13.84 0.52
C LYS A 15 -33.69 -13.80 0.97
N LEU A 16 -32.73 -13.91 0.05
CA LEU A 16 -31.29 -13.83 0.37
C LEU A 16 -30.96 -12.51 1.07
N SER A 17 -31.39 -11.36 0.53
CA SER A 17 -31.15 -10.06 1.15
C SER A 17 -31.79 -9.95 2.54
N THR A 18 -33.02 -10.47 2.71
CA THR A 18 -33.70 -10.55 4.01
C THR A 18 -32.87 -11.32 5.04
N PHE A 19 -32.36 -12.50 4.69
CA PHE A 19 -31.54 -13.30 5.60
C PHE A 19 -30.16 -12.68 5.89
N MET A 20 -29.53 -12.04 4.90
CA MET A 20 -28.28 -11.28 5.11
C MET A 20 -28.47 -10.13 6.11
N LEU A 21 -29.58 -9.39 6.02
CA LEU A 21 -29.94 -8.33 6.98
C LEU A 21 -30.24 -8.88 8.39
N GLN A 22 -30.72 -10.12 8.49
CA GLN A 22 -30.89 -10.84 9.76
C GLN A 22 -29.58 -11.44 10.32
N GLY A 23 -28.43 -11.19 9.67
CA GLY A 23 -27.12 -11.66 10.13
C GLY A 23 -26.75 -13.10 9.73
N TRP A 24 -27.46 -13.68 8.76
CA TRP A 24 -27.07 -14.94 8.13
C TRP A 24 -25.97 -14.72 7.10
N VAL A 25 -25.07 -15.69 6.96
CA VAL A 25 -23.89 -15.59 6.11
C VAL A 25 -24.11 -16.42 4.85
N MET A 26 -24.02 -15.79 3.68
CA MET A 26 -23.99 -16.49 2.40
C MET A 26 -22.70 -17.31 2.27
N THR A 27 -22.80 -18.54 1.78
CA THR A 27 -21.65 -19.44 1.58
C THR A 27 -21.30 -19.59 0.10
N ASP A 28 -20.12 -20.15 -0.15
CA ASP A 28 -19.57 -20.49 -1.46
C ASP A 28 -20.19 -21.76 -2.09
N GLU A 29 -20.93 -22.55 -1.31
CA GLU A 29 -21.70 -23.70 -1.79
C GLU A 29 -23.03 -23.26 -2.42
N SER A 30 -23.35 -23.80 -3.61
CA SER A 30 -24.66 -23.68 -4.25
C SER A 30 -25.66 -24.70 -3.70
N CYS A 31 -26.96 -24.49 -3.99
CA CYS A 31 -28.00 -25.48 -3.71
C CYS A 31 -27.67 -26.85 -4.33
N ARG A 32 -28.11 -27.93 -3.66
CA ARG A 32 -27.93 -29.32 -4.11
C ARG A 32 -28.99 -29.78 -5.12
N VAL A 33 -30.05 -28.99 -5.31
CA VAL A 33 -31.12 -29.28 -6.28
C VAL A 33 -30.59 -28.93 -7.68
N PRO A 34 -30.65 -29.85 -8.66
CA PRO A 34 -30.30 -29.55 -10.06
C PRO A 34 -31.07 -28.33 -10.57
N GLU A 35 -30.46 -27.55 -11.47
CA GLU A 35 -30.99 -26.26 -11.97
C GLU A 35 -31.16 -25.15 -10.91
N CYS A 36 -30.71 -25.33 -9.66
CA CYS A 36 -30.75 -24.29 -8.64
C CYS A 36 -29.38 -23.65 -8.38
N PHE A 37 -29.17 -22.45 -8.92
CA PHE A 37 -27.94 -21.66 -8.74
C PHE A 37 -27.97 -20.75 -7.50
N VAL A 38 -28.91 -20.96 -6.57
CA VAL A 38 -29.06 -20.14 -5.36
C VAL A 38 -27.99 -20.55 -4.31
N PRO A 39 -27.16 -19.62 -3.81
CA PRO A 39 -26.19 -19.90 -2.76
C PRO A 39 -26.83 -20.40 -1.45
N ILE A 40 -26.14 -21.28 -0.74
CA ILE A 40 -26.53 -21.74 0.60
C ILE A 40 -26.27 -20.64 1.64
N MET A 41 -27.25 -20.36 2.49
CA MET A 41 -27.11 -19.50 3.66
C MET A 41 -26.74 -20.34 4.88
N ARG A 42 -25.90 -19.80 5.78
CA ARG A 42 -25.59 -20.41 7.09
C ARG A 42 -25.84 -19.45 8.25
N SER A 43 -26.17 -20.00 9.41
CA SER A 43 -26.27 -19.24 10.66
C SER A 43 -24.90 -18.72 11.11
N LYS A 44 -24.88 -17.71 12.01
CA LYS A 44 -23.64 -17.08 12.50
C LYS A 44 -22.69 -18.06 13.20
N ASP A 45 -23.23 -19.09 13.84
CA ASP A 45 -22.52 -20.19 14.50
C ASP A 45 -22.24 -21.39 13.56
N GLY A 46 -22.77 -21.37 12.33
CA GLY A 46 -22.61 -22.43 11.34
C GLY A 46 -23.51 -23.66 11.54
N SER A 47 -24.27 -23.74 12.64
CA SER A 47 -25.11 -24.89 13.01
C SER A 47 -26.24 -25.19 12.02
N ILE A 48 -26.75 -24.18 11.32
CA ILE A 48 -27.83 -24.31 10.34
C ILE A 48 -27.29 -23.89 8.97
N ARG A 49 -27.53 -24.71 7.94
CA ARG A 49 -27.24 -24.40 6.54
C ARG A 49 -28.47 -24.74 5.70
N PHE A 50 -28.92 -23.83 4.84
CA PHE A 50 -30.12 -24.04 4.03
C PHE A 50 -30.16 -23.17 2.76
N CYS A 51 -30.88 -23.64 1.74
CA CYS A 51 -31.24 -22.92 0.52
C CYS A 51 -32.59 -22.20 0.69
N VAL A 52 -32.64 -20.90 0.43
CA VAL A 52 -33.86 -20.07 0.63
C VAL A 52 -35.05 -20.42 -0.28
N THR A 53 -34.86 -21.24 -1.31
CA THR A 53 -35.91 -21.70 -2.24
C THR A 53 -36.38 -23.13 -1.96
N HIS A 54 -35.49 -24.03 -1.54
CA HIS A 54 -35.75 -25.47 -1.52
C HIS A 54 -35.76 -26.09 -0.12
N ASP A 55 -35.05 -25.52 0.83
CA ASP A 55 -34.98 -26.07 2.18
C ASP A 55 -36.01 -25.39 3.10
N PRO A 56 -36.52 -26.11 4.13
CA PRO A 56 -37.43 -25.52 5.10
C PRO A 56 -36.74 -24.38 5.84
N LEU A 57 -37.38 -23.20 5.81
CA LEU A 57 -36.86 -21.98 6.43
C LEU A 57 -36.72 -22.17 7.95
N PRO A 58 -35.57 -21.87 8.55
CA PRO A 58 -35.40 -21.88 10.00
C PRO A 58 -36.23 -20.74 10.59
N THR A 59 -37.44 -21.06 11.06
CA THR A 59 -38.39 -20.07 11.57
C THR A 59 -37.83 -19.38 12.80
N SER A 60 -37.82 -18.05 12.76
CA SER A 60 -37.34 -17.22 13.88
C SER A 60 -38.25 -17.39 15.10
N SER A 61 -37.73 -18.09 16.10
CA SER A 61 -38.16 -18.11 17.50
C SER A 61 -39.62 -18.50 17.81
N SER A 62 -39.80 -19.74 18.24
CA SER A 62 -40.53 -20.01 19.49
C SER A 62 -39.59 -20.76 20.45
N ALA A 63 -39.33 -20.18 21.63
CA ALA A 63 -38.48 -20.80 22.65
C ALA A 63 -39.32 -21.71 23.57
N GLY A 64 -38.95 -22.99 23.76
CA GLY A 64 -39.85 -23.92 24.46
C GLY A 64 -39.39 -25.34 24.78
N LYS A 65 -38.21 -25.52 25.39
CA LYS A 65 -37.73 -26.74 26.10
C LYS A 65 -37.33 -27.98 25.26
N PRO A 66 -36.45 -28.86 25.82
CA PRO A 66 -35.95 -30.06 25.14
C PRO A 66 -36.64 -31.36 25.59
N SER A 67 -36.96 -32.25 24.66
CA SER A 67 -37.17 -33.69 24.92
C SER A 67 -37.18 -34.52 23.63
N GLN A 68 -36.86 -35.80 23.75
CA GLN A 68 -36.61 -36.74 22.66
C GLN A 68 -37.90 -37.35 22.05
N SER A 69 -37.71 -38.05 20.92
CA SER A 69 -38.38 -39.30 20.48
C SER A 69 -39.47 -39.25 19.39
N LYS A 70 -39.65 -40.41 18.77
CA LYS A 70 -40.38 -40.73 17.52
C LYS A 70 -41.90 -40.80 17.71
N HIS A 71 -42.71 -40.46 16.69
CA HIS A 71 -43.50 -41.43 15.89
C HIS A 71 -44.32 -40.79 14.74
N GLU A 72 -44.97 -41.64 13.94
CA GLU A 72 -45.67 -41.43 12.66
C GLU A 72 -47.11 -40.88 12.73
N LEU A 73 -47.52 -40.18 11.65
CA LEU A 73 -48.85 -40.16 10.96
C LEU A 73 -50.12 -39.72 11.77
N PRO A 74 -51.29 -39.49 11.12
CA PRO A 74 -51.56 -38.57 9.99
C PRO A 74 -52.84 -37.68 10.16
N ASP A 75 -53.14 -36.88 9.13
CA ASP A 75 -54.46 -36.31 8.72
C ASP A 75 -55.22 -35.19 9.51
N VAL A 76 -55.32 -34.00 8.88
CA VAL A 76 -56.55 -33.36 8.30
C VAL A 76 -57.86 -33.29 9.16
N PRO A 77 -58.68 -32.19 9.19
CA PRO A 77 -58.47 -30.77 8.81
C PRO A 77 -59.19 -29.69 9.69
N THR A 78 -59.20 -28.43 9.19
CA THR A 78 -60.30 -27.41 9.30
C THR A 78 -60.59 -26.73 10.65
N SER A 79 -60.21 -25.43 10.77
CA SER A 79 -61.18 -24.31 10.87
C SER A 79 -60.53 -22.92 11.02
N THR A 80 -60.80 -22.08 10.02
CA THR A 80 -61.20 -20.66 10.12
C THR A 80 -61.26 -19.98 11.50
N VAL A 81 -60.48 -18.88 11.66
CA VAL A 81 -61.01 -17.60 12.14
C VAL A 81 -60.38 -16.44 11.35
N THR A 82 -61.21 -15.47 10.98
CA THR A 82 -60.95 -14.31 10.12
C THR A 82 -60.33 -13.12 10.88
N SER A 83 -59.95 -12.06 10.15
CA SER A 83 -59.83 -10.64 10.58
C SER A 83 -58.58 -10.27 11.41
N ASN A 84 -57.77 -9.24 11.06
CA ASN A 84 -58.14 -7.96 10.47
C ASN A 84 -57.04 -7.29 9.62
N SER A 85 -57.47 -6.52 8.62
CA SER A 85 -56.62 -5.60 7.85
C SER A 85 -56.25 -4.33 8.64
N SER A 86 -55.03 -3.85 8.49
CA SER A 86 -54.65 -2.46 8.80
C SER A 86 -53.79 -1.88 7.67
N LYS A 87 -54.48 -1.21 6.75
CA LYS A 87 -54.00 -0.57 5.54
C LYS A 87 -53.45 0.83 5.86
N LEU A 88 -52.14 1.03 5.76
CA LEU A 88 -51.48 2.34 5.66
C LEU A 88 -50.25 2.20 4.73
N THR A 89 -50.38 2.46 3.43
CA THR A 89 -50.10 3.75 2.75
C THR A 89 -48.65 4.21 2.86
N ALA A 90 -47.92 4.09 1.74
CA ALA A 90 -46.62 4.70 1.53
C ALA A 90 -46.72 6.22 1.33
N PRO A 91 -45.62 6.96 1.54
CA PRO A 91 -45.32 8.16 0.80
C PRO A 91 -44.21 7.89 -0.22
N SER A 92 -44.55 7.94 -1.51
CA SER A 92 -43.55 8.26 -2.54
C SER A 92 -43.11 9.71 -2.32
N SER A 93 -41.83 10.00 -2.54
CA SER A 93 -41.33 11.37 -2.62
C SER A 93 -40.29 11.44 -3.72
N ASP A 94 -40.79 11.67 -4.93
CA ASP A 94 -39.99 12.13 -6.05
C ASP A 94 -39.33 13.46 -5.67
N ILE A 95 -38.01 13.53 -5.73
CA ILE A 95 -37.26 14.78 -5.62
C ILE A 95 -36.64 15.05 -7.00
N PRO A 96 -37.17 16.01 -7.77
CA PRO A 96 -36.52 16.48 -8.99
C PRO A 96 -35.38 17.44 -8.63
N THR A 97 -34.21 16.90 -8.28
CA THR A 97 -33.00 17.73 -8.09
C THR A 97 -32.43 18.12 -9.44
N THR A 98 -32.88 19.26 -9.95
CA THR A 98 -32.21 19.99 -11.03
C THR A 98 -30.90 20.58 -10.50
N THR A 99 -29.77 20.12 -11.03
CA THR A 99 -28.44 20.68 -10.78
C THR A 99 -27.62 20.49 -12.06
N PRO A 100 -26.88 21.51 -12.55
CA PRO A 100 -26.56 21.60 -13.97
C PRO A 100 -25.61 20.52 -14.48
N LEU A 101 -25.87 20.11 -15.72
CA LEU A 101 -25.17 19.11 -16.50
C LEU A 101 -23.66 19.38 -16.54
N ASN A 102 -22.91 18.50 -15.89
CA ASN A 102 -21.55 18.18 -16.31
C ASN A 102 -21.59 16.69 -16.67
N GLU A 103 -21.86 16.38 -17.93
CA GLU A 103 -22.01 15.02 -18.46
C GLU A 103 -20.65 14.32 -18.49
N VAL A 104 -20.19 13.88 -17.31
CA VAL A 104 -19.12 12.88 -17.22
C VAL A 104 -19.70 11.60 -17.84
N SER A 105 -19.09 11.09 -18.92
CA SER A 105 -19.66 9.94 -19.61
C SER A 105 -19.71 8.72 -18.69
N ASP A 106 -20.72 7.86 -18.88
CA ASP A 106 -20.93 6.65 -18.06
C ASP A 106 -19.66 5.77 -17.96
N ASP A 107 -18.85 5.74 -19.02
CA ASP A 107 -17.56 5.06 -19.08
C ASP A 107 -16.55 5.56 -18.03
N GLU A 108 -16.50 6.87 -17.78
CA GLU A 108 -15.57 7.47 -16.82
C GLU A 108 -16.04 7.23 -15.39
N GLU A 109 -17.35 7.28 -15.12
CA GLU A 109 -17.88 6.91 -13.81
C GLU A 109 -17.63 5.41 -13.49
N LEU A 110 -17.71 4.54 -14.51
CA LEU A 110 -17.36 3.11 -14.38
C LEU A 110 -15.86 2.89 -14.10
N ARG A 111 -14.97 3.71 -14.68
CA ARG A 111 -13.53 3.70 -14.38
C ARG A 111 -13.25 4.11 -12.94
N ILE A 112 -13.78 5.25 -12.50
CA ILE A 112 -13.62 5.76 -11.13
C ILE A 112 -14.14 4.75 -10.09
N ARG A 113 -15.29 4.09 -10.36
CA ARG A 113 -15.80 3.01 -9.48
C ARG A 113 -14.87 1.80 -9.41
N ARG A 114 -14.19 1.44 -10.50
CA ARG A 114 -13.23 0.34 -10.54
C ARG A 114 -11.98 0.69 -9.73
N GLU A 115 -11.39 1.86 -9.97
CA GLU A 115 -10.20 2.33 -9.25
C GLU A 115 -10.45 2.41 -7.74
N ARG A 116 -11.61 2.93 -7.31
CA ARG A 116 -12.01 2.94 -5.89
C ARG A 116 -12.03 1.54 -5.27
N ARG A 117 -12.54 0.53 -5.99
CA ARG A 117 -12.60 -0.86 -5.49
C ARG A 117 -11.20 -1.47 -5.39
N GLU A 118 -10.36 -1.27 -6.40
CA GLU A 118 -8.98 -1.76 -6.42
C GLU A 118 -8.14 -1.12 -5.31
N GLN A 119 -8.27 0.19 -5.12
CA GLN A 119 -7.61 0.92 -4.04
C GLN A 119 -8.10 0.45 -2.66
N SER A 120 -9.40 0.25 -2.46
CA SER A 120 -9.96 -0.26 -1.20
C SER A 120 -9.44 -1.65 -0.85
N SER A 121 -9.31 -2.54 -1.86
CA SER A 121 -8.70 -3.87 -1.70
C SER A 121 -7.24 -3.76 -1.25
N ARG A 122 -6.42 -2.96 -1.96
CA ARG A 122 -5.01 -2.71 -1.62
C ARG A 122 -4.86 -2.08 -0.22
N ALA A 123 -5.71 -1.12 0.13
CA ALA A 123 -5.70 -0.46 1.44
C ALA A 123 -5.96 -1.48 2.55
N SER A 124 -6.96 -2.35 2.38
CA SER A 124 -7.32 -3.40 3.35
C SER A 124 -6.16 -4.36 3.61
N GLN A 125 -5.44 -4.78 2.57
CA GLN A 125 -4.26 -5.64 2.69
C GLN A 125 -3.13 -4.98 3.49
N LEU A 126 -2.80 -3.72 3.15
CA LEU A 126 -1.72 -2.98 3.80
C LEU A 126 -2.06 -2.57 5.25
N ILE A 127 -3.32 -2.22 5.52
CA ILE A 127 -3.84 -2.02 6.87
C ILE A 127 -3.67 -3.29 7.69
N GLY A 128 -4.07 -4.46 7.17
CA GLY A 128 -3.87 -5.75 7.83
C GLY A 128 -2.40 -6.00 8.20
N GLN A 129 -1.47 -5.76 7.28
CA GLN A 129 -0.04 -5.88 7.54
C GLN A 129 0.45 -4.94 8.65
N LYS A 130 -0.04 -3.70 8.69
CA LYS A 130 0.32 -2.69 9.71
C LYS A 130 -0.30 -3.00 11.07
N LEU A 131 -1.52 -3.53 11.13
CA LEU A 131 -2.15 -4.00 12.38
C LEU A 131 -1.34 -5.13 13.02
N LEU A 132 -0.79 -6.06 12.22
CA LEU A 132 0.13 -7.10 12.71
C LEU A 132 1.44 -6.51 13.28
N GLN A 133 1.90 -5.38 12.73
CA GLN A 133 3.02 -4.59 13.26
C GLN A 133 2.64 -3.73 14.49
N ARG A 134 1.47 -3.96 15.11
CA ARG A 134 0.91 -3.22 16.27
C ARG A 134 0.64 -1.73 16.00
N TRP A 135 0.37 -1.35 14.75
CA TRP A 135 -0.17 -0.02 14.45
C TRP A 135 -1.64 0.04 14.85
N THR A 136 -2.15 1.22 15.14
CA THR A 136 -3.56 1.42 15.52
C THR A 136 -4.30 2.08 14.36
N LEU A 137 -5.45 1.54 13.97
CA LEU A 137 -6.34 2.20 13.01
C LEU A 137 -7.04 3.39 13.68
N LEU A 138 -7.08 4.54 13.02
CA LEU A 138 -7.79 5.74 13.49
C LEU A 138 -9.15 5.88 12.78
N ASN A 139 -10.02 6.71 13.35
CA ASN A 139 -11.31 7.06 12.73
C ASN A 139 -11.15 8.18 11.67
N ASP A 140 -9.99 8.81 11.60
CA ASP A 140 -9.67 9.90 10.69
C ASP A 140 -9.31 9.37 9.29
N THR A 141 -9.76 10.04 8.24
CA THR A 141 -9.47 9.69 6.84
C THR A 141 -8.32 10.51 6.26
N CYS A 142 -7.59 9.93 5.32
CA CYS A 142 -6.54 10.61 4.56
C CYS A 142 -7.09 11.85 3.81
N PRO A 143 -6.50 13.04 3.96
CA PRO A 143 -6.94 14.27 3.29
C PRO A 143 -6.49 14.37 1.83
N ASN A 144 -5.73 13.40 1.30
CA ASN A 144 -5.33 13.39 -0.11
C ASN A 144 -6.50 12.95 -1.00
N GLU A 145 -6.95 13.79 -1.92
CA GLU A 145 -8.08 13.53 -2.84
C GLU A 145 -7.92 12.25 -3.68
N LYS A 146 -6.68 11.81 -3.94
CA LYS A 146 -6.40 10.54 -4.63
C LYS A 146 -6.66 9.30 -3.75
N CYS A 147 -6.90 9.47 -2.46
CA CYS A 147 -7.21 8.41 -1.50
C CYS A 147 -8.72 8.41 -1.19
N TYR A 148 -9.47 7.45 -1.75
CA TYR A 148 -10.91 7.33 -1.58
C TYR A 148 -11.29 6.84 -0.18
N ALA A 149 -11.42 7.77 0.77
CA ALA A 149 -11.83 7.53 2.15
C ALA A 149 -10.95 6.48 2.89
N VAL A 150 -9.65 6.48 2.61
CA VAL A 150 -8.68 5.57 3.26
C VAL A 150 -8.45 6.03 4.71
N PRO A 151 -8.67 5.18 5.73
CA PRO A 151 -8.43 5.54 7.12
C PRO A 151 -6.92 5.66 7.42
N LEU A 152 -6.58 6.58 8.31
CA LEU A 152 -5.22 6.78 8.80
C LEU A 152 -4.85 5.75 9.87
N MET A 153 -3.55 5.46 9.99
CA MET A 153 -3.01 4.57 11.01
C MET A 153 -1.97 5.29 11.88
N ARG A 154 -2.03 5.09 13.19
CA ARG A 154 -1.06 5.61 14.15
C ARG A 154 0.10 4.65 14.35
N ASN A 155 1.33 5.17 14.20
CA ASN A 155 2.56 4.46 14.52
C ASN A 155 2.67 4.24 16.06
N PRO A 156 2.96 3.01 16.54
CA PRO A 156 3.03 2.74 17.98
C PRO A 156 4.16 3.49 18.70
N SER A 157 5.28 3.75 18.01
CA SER A 157 6.47 4.41 18.57
C SER A 157 6.42 5.93 18.43
N THR A 158 6.19 6.44 17.22
CA THR A 158 6.26 7.89 16.94
C THR A 158 4.94 8.64 17.11
N LYS A 159 3.81 7.93 17.30
CA LYS A 159 2.44 8.46 17.42
C LYS A 159 1.87 9.22 16.20
N HIS A 160 2.72 9.56 15.23
CA HIS A 160 2.32 10.11 13.93
C HIS A 160 1.27 9.26 13.22
N MET A 161 0.43 9.94 12.45
CA MET A 161 -0.63 9.35 11.62
C MET A 161 -0.10 9.09 10.21
N PHE A 162 -0.55 8.03 9.55
CA PHE A 162 0.02 7.56 8.28
C PHE A 162 -1.06 6.99 7.37
N CYS A 163 -1.04 7.33 6.08
CA CYS A 163 -1.90 6.71 5.08
C CYS A 163 -1.15 5.58 4.36
N VAL A 164 -1.73 4.38 4.32
CA VAL A 164 -1.08 3.22 3.66
C VAL A 164 -1.11 3.26 2.13
N ILE A 165 -1.89 4.16 1.51
CA ILE A 165 -2.03 4.25 0.04
C ILE A 165 -1.11 5.29 -0.57
N CYS A 166 -1.06 6.51 -0.02
CA CYS A 166 -0.17 7.57 -0.50
C CYS A 166 1.14 7.66 0.29
N GLU A 167 1.32 6.83 1.32
CA GLU A 167 2.51 6.75 2.20
C GLU A 167 2.85 8.07 2.92
N GLN A 168 1.93 9.03 2.89
CA GLN A 168 2.07 10.32 3.55
C GLN A 168 1.89 10.18 5.07
N THR A 169 2.77 10.84 5.81
CA THR A 169 2.69 11.00 7.27
C THR A 169 2.07 12.35 7.60
N TYR A 170 1.21 12.37 8.62
CA TYR A 170 0.52 13.54 9.17
C TYR A 170 0.78 13.60 10.67
N VAL A 171 0.98 14.81 11.19
CA VAL A 171 1.28 15.10 12.59
C VAL A 171 0.17 15.99 13.14
N THR A 172 -0.30 15.72 14.36
CA THR A 172 -1.31 16.57 14.99
C THR A 172 -0.70 17.88 15.52
N GLU A 173 -1.49 18.94 15.62
CA GLU A 173 -1.02 20.23 16.15
C GLU A 173 -0.43 20.09 17.57
N GLN A 174 -1.03 19.25 18.41
CA GLN A 174 -0.56 18.91 19.75
C GLN A 174 0.81 18.22 19.78
N GLU A 175 1.18 17.47 18.73
CA GLU A 175 2.51 16.87 18.59
C GLU A 175 3.54 17.90 18.10
N MET A 176 3.15 18.81 17.20
CA MET A 176 4.02 19.91 16.75
C MET A 176 4.41 20.84 17.91
N GLU A 177 3.49 21.16 18.82
CA GLU A 177 3.77 21.96 20.01
C GLU A 177 4.75 21.29 21.01
N GLN A 178 4.80 19.96 21.05
CA GLN A 178 5.74 19.23 21.89
C GLN A 178 7.16 19.24 21.32
N VAL A 179 7.30 19.14 19.99
CA VAL A 179 8.60 19.29 19.30
C VAL A 179 9.16 20.70 19.54
N VAL A 180 8.34 21.74 19.33
CA VAL A 180 8.74 23.14 19.53
C VAL A 180 9.11 23.44 21.00
N LYS A 181 8.47 22.77 21.98
CA LYS A 181 8.85 22.90 23.40
C LYS A 181 10.14 22.17 23.78
N MET A 182 10.54 21.12 23.06
CA MET A 182 11.81 20.43 23.30
C MET A 182 13.02 21.13 22.65
N GLU A 183 12.80 22.00 21.66
CA GLU A 183 13.86 22.80 21.01
C GLU A 183 14.11 24.17 21.68
N GLN A 184 13.65 24.39 22.93
CA GLN A 184 14.09 25.58 23.67
C GLN A 184 15.60 25.48 23.97
N PRO A 185 16.38 26.54 23.69
CA PRO A 185 17.84 26.49 23.81
C PRO A 185 18.24 26.32 25.27
N VAL A 186 19.16 25.38 25.52
CA VAL A 186 19.88 25.33 26.81
C VAL A 186 20.73 26.58 26.91
N ASP A 187 20.26 27.52 27.75
CA ASP A 187 20.87 28.82 27.99
C ASP A 187 22.32 28.65 28.45
N THR A 188 23.26 28.82 27.52
CA THR A 188 24.70 28.74 27.78
C THR A 188 25.21 30.11 28.23
N GLY A 189 24.54 30.68 29.23
CA GLY A 189 24.72 32.03 29.74
C GLY A 189 25.98 32.26 30.57
N LEU A 190 27.18 31.89 30.07
CA LEU A 190 28.47 32.35 30.61
C LEU A 190 29.57 32.44 29.53
N ARG A 191 29.70 33.62 28.89
CA ARG A 191 30.96 34.38 28.70
C ARG A 191 30.78 35.60 27.77
N GLN A 192 30.22 36.67 28.31
CA GLN A 192 30.54 38.02 27.81
C GLN A 192 31.77 38.54 28.56
N ASN A 193 32.96 38.19 28.08
CA ASN A 193 34.20 38.94 28.33
C ASN A 193 35.33 38.41 27.45
N GLU A 194 35.40 38.89 26.21
CA GLU A 194 36.67 39.08 25.49
C GLU A 194 36.46 40.08 24.35
N ILE A 195 36.72 41.35 24.69
CA ILE A 195 36.65 42.49 23.78
C ILE A 195 37.88 42.46 22.85
N ALA A 196 37.61 42.53 21.54
CA ALA A 196 38.49 43.06 20.50
C ALA A 196 40.01 42.75 20.58
N HIS A 197 40.43 41.57 20.11
CA HIS A 197 41.86 41.35 19.78
C HIS A 197 42.15 40.41 18.58
N THR A 198 41.27 40.35 17.57
CA THR A 198 41.44 39.44 16.41
C THR A 198 41.17 40.11 15.05
N ALA A 199 41.73 41.30 14.82
CA ALA A 199 41.60 42.05 13.56
C ALA A 199 42.94 42.42 12.89
N ASN A 200 44.08 41.83 13.30
CA ASN A 200 45.42 42.28 12.86
C ASN A 200 46.46 41.18 12.56
N SER A 201 46.01 39.94 12.37
CA SER A 201 46.74 38.84 11.72
C SER A 201 45.66 38.05 10.99
N GLU A 202 45.67 37.81 9.67
CA GLU A 202 46.76 37.22 8.88
C GLU A 202 46.89 37.82 7.46
N ARG A 203 47.03 39.14 7.32
CA ARG A 203 47.45 39.81 6.04
C ARG A 203 48.93 39.50 5.67
N LYS A 204 49.42 38.29 5.90
CA LYS A 204 50.84 37.91 5.77
C LYS A 204 51.14 36.65 4.94
N GLU A 205 50.14 35.85 4.55
CA GLU A 205 50.36 34.63 3.74
C GLU A 205 50.52 34.96 2.23
N ASP A 206 49.88 36.03 1.74
CA ASP A 206 49.73 36.31 0.30
C ASP A 206 50.93 37.00 -0.37
N ARG A 207 52.08 37.09 0.32
CA ARG A 207 53.29 37.81 -0.15
C ARG A 207 54.50 36.90 -0.42
N ARG A 208 54.37 35.57 -0.28
CA ARG A 208 55.49 34.62 -0.47
C ARG A 208 55.50 33.83 -1.79
N LYS A 209 54.49 33.94 -2.65
CA LYS A 209 54.45 33.25 -3.97
C LYS A 209 54.76 34.13 -5.20
N ARG A 210 55.21 35.38 -5.02
CA ARG A 210 55.47 36.33 -6.13
C ARG A 210 56.95 36.64 -6.43
N GLN A 211 57.91 35.92 -5.84
CA GLN A 211 59.34 36.03 -6.15
C GLN A 211 60.03 34.66 -6.30
N LYS A 212 59.80 34.01 -7.44
CA LYS A 212 60.85 33.31 -8.17
C LYS A 212 60.60 33.48 -9.66
N ILE A 213 61.50 34.23 -10.29
CA ILE A 213 61.41 34.69 -11.68
C ILE A 213 62.15 33.69 -12.58
N SER A 214 61.56 33.45 -13.76
CA SER A 214 62.17 33.09 -15.05
C SER A 214 63.52 32.35 -15.10
N SER A 215 63.55 31.25 -15.85
CA SER A 215 64.59 31.05 -16.87
C SER A 215 64.10 30.14 -18.03
N GLN A 216 63.88 30.79 -19.18
CA GLN A 216 64.13 30.32 -20.56
C GLN A 216 63.27 29.21 -21.20
N ASN A 217 62.53 29.62 -22.24
CA ASN A 217 62.49 29.11 -23.63
C ASN A 217 63.20 27.76 -23.95
N SER A 218 62.73 26.89 -24.85
CA SER A 218 62.09 27.16 -26.16
C SER A 218 61.54 25.91 -26.89
N ILE A 219 60.58 26.13 -27.80
CA ILE A 219 60.38 25.48 -29.13
C ILE A 219 59.86 24.00 -29.24
N SER A 220 58.76 23.85 -30.00
CA SER A 220 58.28 22.66 -30.78
C SER A 220 57.88 21.37 -30.02
N GLU A 221 57.12 20.41 -30.57
CA GLU A 221 56.02 20.36 -31.57
C GLU A 221 55.48 18.90 -31.58
N SER A 222 54.22 18.69 -31.98
CA SER A 222 53.63 17.42 -32.46
C SER A 222 53.38 16.20 -31.52
N TYR A 223 52.11 15.75 -31.59
CA TYR A 223 51.63 14.36 -31.71
C TYR A 223 51.88 13.27 -30.64
N SER A 224 50.76 12.90 -29.99
CA SER A 224 50.20 11.53 -29.90
C SER A 224 50.67 10.50 -28.85
N LYS A 225 49.65 9.99 -28.15
CA LYS A 225 49.28 8.57 -27.92
C LYS A 225 49.56 7.90 -26.55
N THR A 226 48.46 7.28 -26.09
CA THR A 226 48.33 6.06 -25.24
C THR A 226 48.54 6.15 -23.72
N ILE A 227 47.52 5.62 -23.03
CA ILE A 227 47.38 5.46 -21.58
C ILE A 227 47.77 4.02 -21.20
N SER A 228 48.48 3.84 -20.09
CA SER A 228 48.50 2.59 -19.31
C SER A 228 49.11 2.85 -17.92
N THR A 229 48.32 2.65 -16.86
CA THR A 229 48.84 2.68 -15.48
C THR A 229 48.10 1.67 -14.60
N THR A 230 48.76 0.55 -14.32
CA THR A 230 48.50 -0.34 -13.20
C THR A 230 49.12 0.24 -11.92
N HIS A 231 48.58 -0.05 -10.72
CA HIS A 231 49.39 0.00 -9.49
C HIS A 231 48.82 -0.88 -8.35
N GLU A 232 49.70 -1.71 -7.80
CA GLU A 232 49.62 -2.46 -6.53
C GLU A 232 49.95 -1.53 -5.32
N SER A 233 49.23 -1.60 -4.19
CA SER A 233 49.46 -2.43 -2.97
C SER A 233 50.45 -1.88 -1.92
N ALA A 234 49.98 -1.71 -0.66
CA ALA A 234 50.72 -1.77 0.63
C ALA A 234 49.74 -1.50 1.81
N THR A 235 49.23 -2.48 2.59
CA THR A 235 49.79 -3.22 3.75
C THR A 235 49.96 -2.47 5.09
N SER A 236 49.23 -2.91 6.14
CA SER A 236 49.58 -3.03 7.60
C SER A 236 48.36 -2.83 8.53
N SER A 237 48.20 -3.38 9.74
CA SER A 237 48.69 -4.62 10.40
C SER A 237 48.00 -4.82 11.78
N THR A 238 47.96 -6.06 12.30
CA THR A 238 47.83 -6.51 13.71
C THR A 238 46.49 -6.99 14.35
N LYS A 239 46.58 -8.23 14.92
CA LYS A 239 45.93 -8.83 16.13
C LYS A 239 44.61 -9.65 16.05
N ASN A 240 44.83 -10.98 16.08
CA ASN A 240 43.95 -12.10 16.50
C ASN A 240 43.65 -12.07 18.03
N LEU A 241 42.72 -12.79 18.69
CA LEU A 241 41.59 -13.76 18.44
C LEU A 241 40.68 -13.70 19.74
N PRO A 242 39.74 -14.61 20.15
CA PRO A 242 39.18 -15.84 19.56
C PRO A 242 37.63 -15.97 19.47
N MET A 243 37.20 -16.67 18.41
CA MET A 243 36.15 -17.73 18.38
C MET A 243 34.94 -17.72 19.35
N THR A 244 33.73 -17.43 18.81
CA THR A 244 32.51 -18.24 19.09
C THR A 244 31.44 -18.13 17.98
N ARG A 245 30.93 -19.29 17.55
CA ARG A 245 29.68 -19.53 16.80
C ARG A 245 29.42 -18.74 15.49
N HIS A 246 29.79 -19.38 14.38
CA HIS A 246 29.05 -19.24 13.13
C HIS A 246 27.56 -19.56 13.36
N MET A 247 26.67 -18.63 13.03
CA MET A 247 25.31 -18.98 12.58
C MET A 247 25.33 -18.94 11.06
N SER A 248 25.09 -20.08 10.41
CA SER A 248 24.87 -20.13 8.96
C SER A 248 23.59 -19.37 8.64
N MET A 249 23.71 -18.13 8.18
CA MET A 249 22.59 -17.43 7.57
C MET A 249 22.31 -18.10 6.22
N ASN A 250 21.07 -18.51 5.99
CA ASN A 250 20.69 -19.20 4.76
C ASN A 250 20.86 -18.28 3.56
N LEU A 251 21.44 -18.84 2.49
CA LEU A 251 21.67 -18.20 1.20
C LEU A 251 20.37 -18.10 0.38
N ALA A 252 19.31 -17.57 0.99
CA ALA A 252 17.95 -17.52 0.46
C ALA A 252 17.30 -16.12 0.52
N ASP A 253 17.89 -15.16 1.24
CA ASP A 253 17.53 -13.73 1.16
C ASP A 253 18.20 -13.03 -0.05
N THR A 254 18.39 -13.77 -1.15
CA THR A 254 18.53 -13.14 -2.46
C THR A 254 17.19 -12.50 -2.80
N LEU A 255 17.04 -11.23 -2.43
CA LEU A 255 15.98 -10.34 -2.93
C LEU A 255 15.84 -10.60 -4.43
N ASP A 256 14.64 -11.01 -4.87
CA ASP A 256 14.40 -11.39 -6.26
C ASP A 256 14.83 -10.24 -7.18
N THR A 257 15.94 -10.45 -7.87
CA THR A 257 16.58 -9.46 -8.75
C THR A 257 15.63 -9.05 -9.86
N ASN A 258 14.75 -9.96 -10.31
CA ASN A 258 13.69 -9.67 -11.26
C ASN A 258 12.66 -8.68 -10.68
N SER A 259 12.28 -8.83 -9.41
CA SER A 259 11.38 -7.89 -8.73
C SER A 259 11.97 -6.49 -8.60
N VAL A 260 13.28 -6.40 -8.28
CA VAL A 260 14.02 -5.14 -8.24
C VAL A 260 14.11 -4.49 -9.63
N ILE A 261 14.50 -5.25 -10.65
CA ILE A 261 14.58 -4.79 -12.04
C ILE A 261 13.20 -4.32 -12.53
N GLN A 262 12.13 -5.09 -12.33
CA GLN A 262 10.76 -4.69 -12.70
C GLN A 262 10.32 -3.40 -12.01
N THR A 263 10.72 -3.18 -10.76
CA THR A 263 10.41 -1.98 -10.00
C THR A 263 11.16 -0.75 -10.54
N LEU A 264 12.45 -0.91 -10.86
CA LEU A 264 13.26 0.14 -11.49
C LEU A 264 12.77 0.49 -12.90
N SER A 265 12.46 -0.50 -13.73
CA SER A 265 11.89 -0.29 -15.08
C SER A 265 10.55 0.43 -15.03
N ARG A 266 9.67 0.09 -14.07
CA ARG A 266 8.41 0.82 -13.87
C ARG A 266 8.65 2.27 -13.50
N LYS A 267 9.62 2.56 -12.62
CA LYS A 267 9.93 3.93 -12.22
C LYS A 267 10.57 4.73 -13.35
N MET A 268 11.36 4.09 -14.21
CA MET A 268 11.92 4.71 -15.41
C MET A 268 10.82 5.19 -16.37
N HIS A 269 9.83 4.35 -16.67
CA HIS A 269 8.67 4.74 -17.50
C HIS A 269 7.77 5.80 -16.85
N GLU A 270 7.68 5.84 -15.52
CA GLU A 270 7.00 6.93 -14.81
C GLU A 270 7.73 8.27 -15.02
N LEU A 271 9.07 8.26 -14.91
CA LEU A 271 9.91 9.44 -15.15
C LEU A 271 9.87 9.91 -16.62
N GLU A 272 9.82 9.00 -17.59
CA GLU A 272 9.62 9.33 -19.02
C GLU A 272 8.31 10.12 -19.22
N ARG A 273 7.18 9.64 -18.67
CA ARG A 273 5.90 10.37 -18.73
C ARG A 273 5.94 11.74 -18.05
N VAL A 274 6.72 11.90 -16.99
CA VAL A 274 6.90 13.20 -16.31
C VAL A 274 7.77 14.13 -17.16
N ALA A 275 8.76 13.61 -17.89
CA ALA A 275 9.57 14.39 -18.83
C ALA A 275 8.70 14.97 -19.97
N ASP A 276 7.83 14.17 -20.59
CA ASP A 276 6.92 14.60 -21.67
C ASP A 276 6.00 15.77 -21.25
N LEU A 277 5.66 15.86 -19.97
CA LEU A 277 4.77 16.88 -19.41
C LEU A 277 5.52 18.11 -18.84
N THR A 278 6.86 18.08 -18.78
CA THR A 278 7.66 19.09 -18.09
C THR A 278 8.32 20.06 -19.08
N THR A 279 7.88 21.32 -19.11
CA THR A 279 8.50 22.38 -19.94
C THR A 279 9.70 23.07 -19.28
N ASP A 280 9.94 22.85 -17.98
CA ASP A 280 11.02 23.48 -17.22
C ASP A 280 12.37 22.75 -17.46
N PRO A 281 13.40 23.40 -18.04
CA PRO A 281 14.68 22.77 -18.36
C PRO A 281 15.44 22.30 -17.11
N SER A 282 15.23 22.94 -15.96
CA SER A 282 15.89 22.57 -14.70
C SER A 282 15.37 21.22 -14.22
N LYS A 283 14.03 21.07 -14.18
CA LYS A 283 13.37 19.81 -13.81
C LYS A 283 13.61 18.70 -14.82
N LEU A 284 13.61 18.99 -16.12
CA LEU A 284 14.02 18.02 -17.15
C LEU A 284 15.42 17.46 -16.87
N THR A 285 16.37 18.32 -16.48
CA THR A 285 17.74 17.90 -16.12
C THR A 285 17.76 16.98 -14.89
N GLU A 286 16.90 17.21 -13.90
CA GLU A 286 16.75 16.33 -12.73
C GLU A 286 16.10 14.99 -13.10
N ILE A 287 15.05 15.00 -13.93
CA ILE A 287 14.36 13.80 -14.42
C ILE A 287 15.32 12.91 -15.22
N PHE A 288 16.11 13.48 -16.15
CA PHE A 288 17.09 12.71 -16.91
C PHE A 288 18.21 12.12 -16.04
N LYS A 289 18.65 12.84 -14.98
CA LYS A 289 19.58 12.26 -13.98
C LYS A 289 18.96 11.09 -13.23
N ALA A 290 17.69 11.17 -12.87
CA ALA A 290 16.98 10.08 -12.20
C ALA A 290 16.81 8.86 -13.12
N ILE A 291 16.47 9.06 -14.39
CA ILE A 291 16.42 8.00 -15.42
C ILE A 291 17.80 7.34 -15.58
N GLN A 292 18.87 8.13 -15.69
CA GLN A 292 20.24 7.62 -15.78
C GLN A 292 20.64 6.79 -14.55
N ALA A 293 20.23 7.22 -13.35
CA ALA A 293 20.46 6.47 -12.12
C ALA A 293 19.70 5.12 -12.09
N CYS A 294 18.44 5.11 -12.53
CA CYS A 294 17.67 3.86 -12.68
C CYS A 294 18.32 2.89 -13.67
N ALA A 295 18.75 3.37 -14.84
CA ALA A 295 19.44 2.56 -15.85
C ALA A 295 20.76 1.98 -15.31
N GLY A 296 21.56 2.78 -14.60
CA GLY A 296 22.79 2.32 -13.95
C GLY A 296 22.55 1.25 -12.88
N ALA A 297 21.48 1.39 -12.09
CA ALA A 297 21.09 0.39 -11.09
C ALA A 297 20.63 -0.93 -11.74
N ILE A 298 19.85 -0.87 -12.83
CA ILE A 298 19.44 -2.07 -13.59
C ILE A 298 20.67 -2.79 -14.16
N GLN A 299 21.62 -2.07 -14.75
CA GLN A 299 22.85 -2.67 -15.27
C GLN A 299 23.66 -3.36 -14.16
N ALA A 300 23.79 -2.73 -12.99
CA ALA A 300 24.47 -3.34 -11.85
C ALA A 300 23.79 -4.64 -11.37
N CYS A 301 22.46 -4.74 -11.41
CA CYS A 301 21.75 -5.99 -11.13
C CYS A 301 22.07 -7.08 -12.16
N ILE A 302 22.06 -6.75 -13.46
CA ILE A 302 22.36 -7.68 -14.56
C ILE A 302 23.82 -8.17 -14.49
N ASP A 303 24.77 -7.28 -14.19
CA ASP A 303 26.19 -7.63 -14.09
C ASP A 303 26.43 -8.63 -12.95
N VAL A 304 25.72 -8.49 -11.82
CA VAL A 304 25.77 -9.45 -10.70
C VAL A 304 25.26 -10.84 -11.12
N GLU A 305 24.11 -10.94 -11.80
CA GLU A 305 23.60 -12.22 -12.33
C GLU A 305 24.56 -12.87 -13.34
N GLY A 306 25.19 -12.05 -14.19
CA GLY A 306 26.18 -12.49 -15.16
C GLY A 306 27.44 -13.09 -14.53
N VAL A 307 27.87 -12.58 -13.36
CA VAL A 307 29.01 -13.14 -12.60
C VAL A 307 28.65 -14.48 -11.95
N TYR A 308 27.47 -14.60 -11.33
CA TYR A 308 27.01 -15.87 -10.75
C TYR A 308 26.91 -16.98 -11.80
N SER A 309 26.35 -16.68 -12.98
CA SER A 309 26.17 -17.63 -14.08
C SER A 309 27.50 -18.20 -14.62
N ARG A 310 28.57 -17.40 -14.66
CA ARG A 310 29.91 -17.87 -15.05
C ARG A 310 30.55 -18.77 -14.00
N ASN A 311 30.41 -18.44 -12.71
CA ASN A 311 31.03 -19.19 -11.60
C ASN A 311 30.41 -20.59 -11.39
N ILE A 312 29.14 -20.77 -11.75
CA ILE A 312 28.48 -22.09 -11.73
C ILE A 312 28.97 -22.98 -12.90
N SER A 313 29.40 -22.37 -14.00
CA SER A 313 29.88 -23.11 -15.19
C SER A 313 31.31 -23.64 -15.02
N THR A 314 32.14 -22.98 -14.20
CA THR A 314 33.55 -23.37 -13.96
C THR A 314 33.75 -24.38 -12.85
N THR A 315 32.70 -24.78 -12.14
CA THR A 315 32.75 -25.73 -11.00
C THR A 315 32.27 -27.16 -11.37
N ASN A 316 31.95 -27.43 -12.63
CA ASN A 316 31.50 -28.73 -13.16
C ASN A 316 32.52 -29.38 -14.13
N VAL A 317 33.82 -29.12 -13.93
CA VAL A 317 34.95 -29.71 -14.70
C VAL A 317 36.00 -30.22 -13.72
#